data_AF-A0A435TZ85-F1
#
_entry.id   AF-A0A435TZ85-F1
#
_cell.length_a   1.000
_cell.length_b   1.000
_cell.length_c   1.000
_cell.angle_alpha   90.00
_cell.angle_beta   90.00
_cell.angle_gamma   90.00
#
_symmetry.space_group_name_H-M   'P 1'
#
loop_
_entity.id
_entity.type
_entity.pdbx_description
1 polymer ?
#
loop_
_entity_poly.entity_id
_entity_poly.type
_entity_poly.pdbx_seq_one_letter_code
_entity_poly.pdbx_strand_id
1 'polypeptide(L)'
;MTHDTKKQAVESLSARAGRGEISRRQFTQLAALVLAGAPMLLRSTGAFAQAKELVLVNWGGDAITAYDAAYGQAFTKDTGIAVKMDGSGPTEGAIAAQFKSGAPTWDLVDVDPFSAITLGAQGALEPIDYNIVDKKKMRPGFGWEYAASTYFFSYVIAYDSEKYGKDAPTGMADFFDVKKFPGKRSLYKWGVSSWEAALLADGIAPASLYPLDLKRAHDKIAAFKENVVAYWGGGAESQSVLLNGEASMAIVWSTRASLIEQDSGGKIKFIWDQGLISPGALAVLKNNPGGKGAAM
;
A
#
# COMPACT_ATOMS: atom_id res chain seq x y z
N MET A 1 11.04 -32.41 -22.22
CA MET A 1 12.12 -33.14 -22.91
C MET A 1 11.86 -33.12 -24.40
N THR A 2 12.78 -32.57 -25.18
CA THR A 2 12.74 -32.63 -26.65
C THR A 2 13.00 -34.06 -27.14
N HIS A 3 12.59 -34.39 -28.36
CA HIS A 3 12.79 -35.74 -28.93
C HIS A 3 14.27 -36.19 -28.91
N ASP A 4 15.22 -35.27 -29.09
CA ASP A 4 16.66 -35.55 -29.06
C ASP A 4 17.16 -36.01 -27.68
N THR A 5 16.64 -35.43 -26.59
CA THR A 5 17.08 -35.80 -25.23
C THR A 5 16.69 -37.23 -24.84
N LYS A 6 15.55 -37.73 -25.36
CA LYS A 6 15.13 -39.12 -25.12
C LYS A 6 16.02 -40.11 -25.86
N LYS A 7 16.39 -39.79 -27.10
CA LYS A 7 17.24 -40.64 -27.94
C LYS A 7 18.63 -40.80 -27.33
N GLN A 8 19.24 -39.70 -26.90
CA GLN A 8 20.54 -39.71 -26.23
C GLN A 8 20.53 -40.49 -24.91
N ALA A 9 19.44 -40.40 -24.13
CA ALA A 9 19.30 -41.16 -22.88
C ALA A 9 19.20 -42.68 -23.12
N VAL A 10 18.47 -43.10 -24.14
CA VAL A 10 18.35 -44.53 -24.51
C VAL A 10 19.68 -45.07 -25.06
N GLU A 11 20.39 -44.30 -25.88
CA GLU A 11 21.72 -44.66 -26.40
C GLU A 11 22.75 -44.83 -25.28
N SER A 12 22.74 -43.93 -24.29
CA SER A 12 23.61 -44.03 -23.11
C SER A 12 23.31 -45.28 -22.27
N LEU A 13 22.03 -45.59 -22.03
CA LEU A 13 21.63 -46.82 -21.32
C LEU A 13 22.04 -48.09 -22.08
N SER A 14 21.94 -48.07 -23.42
CA SER A 14 22.34 -49.20 -24.27
C SER A 14 23.85 -49.45 -24.19
N ALA A 15 24.65 -48.38 -24.22
CA ALA A 15 26.10 -48.48 -24.06
C ALA A 15 26.51 -49.05 -22.68
N ARG A 16 25.80 -48.67 -21.61
CA ARG A 16 26.04 -49.21 -20.25
C ARG A 16 25.68 -50.69 -20.14
N ALA A 17 24.59 -51.12 -20.78
CA ALA A 17 24.23 -52.54 -20.84
C ALA A 17 25.26 -53.35 -21.64
N GLY A 18 25.77 -52.81 -22.76
CA GLY A 18 26.83 -53.44 -23.56
C GLY A 18 28.15 -53.62 -22.81
N ARG A 19 28.45 -52.74 -21.83
CA ARG A 19 29.61 -52.85 -20.93
C ARG A 19 29.37 -53.72 -19.69
N GLY A 20 28.18 -54.30 -19.53
CA GLY A 20 27.86 -55.16 -18.39
C GLY A 20 27.65 -54.42 -17.07
N GLU A 21 27.60 -53.08 -17.08
CA GLU A 21 27.39 -52.23 -15.90
C GLU A 21 25.96 -52.32 -15.35
N ILE A 22 25.01 -52.73 -16.20
CA ILE A 22 23.61 -52.93 -15.85
C ILE A 22 23.09 -54.24 -16.45
N SER A 23 22.23 -54.93 -15.71
CA SER A 23 21.58 -56.15 -16.19
C SER A 23 20.52 -55.84 -17.25
N ARG A 24 20.20 -56.83 -18.09
CA ARG A 24 19.10 -56.72 -19.09
C ARG A 24 17.77 -56.32 -18.46
N ARG A 25 17.50 -56.78 -17.23
CA ARG A 25 16.31 -56.42 -16.45
C ARG A 25 16.32 -54.94 -16.03
N GLN A 26 17.46 -54.44 -15.56
CA GLN A 26 17.62 -53.01 -15.22
C GLN A 26 17.55 -52.12 -16.45
N PHE A 27 18.12 -52.54 -17.58
CA PHE A 27 17.98 -51.84 -18.85
C PHE A 27 16.53 -51.69 -19.28
N THR A 28 15.74 -52.79 -19.25
CA THR A 28 14.31 -52.73 -19.60
C THR A 28 13.50 -51.83 -18.67
N GLN A 29 13.82 -51.79 -17.38
CA GLN A 29 13.13 -50.94 -16.39
C GLN A 29 13.46 -49.45 -16.60
N LEU A 30 14.73 -49.11 -16.85
CA LEU A 30 15.18 -47.74 -17.07
C LEU A 30 14.75 -47.20 -18.44
N ALA A 31 14.77 -48.03 -19.48
CA ALA A 31 14.27 -47.66 -20.81
C ALA A 31 12.75 -47.42 -20.79
N ALA A 32 11.99 -48.21 -20.01
CA ALA A 32 10.56 -48.00 -19.82
C ALA A 32 10.25 -46.66 -19.14
N LEU A 33 11.08 -46.21 -18.18
CA LEU A 33 10.94 -44.90 -17.53
C LEU A 33 11.23 -43.72 -18.48
N VAL A 34 12.11 -43.89 -19.47
CA VAL A 34 12.45 -42.85 -20.46
C VAL A 34 11.40 -42.77 -21.58
N LEU A 35 10.80 -43.91 -21.94
CA LEU A 35 9.79 -44.01 -23.01
C LEU A 35 8.35 -43.74 -22.52
N ALA A 36 8.00 -44.22 -21.33
CA ALA A 36 6.75 -43.87 -20.65
C ALA A 36 6.93 -42.51 -19.98
N GLY A 37 6.84 -41.43 -20.78
CA GLY A 37 6.80 -40.08 -20.25
C GLY A 37 5.73 -39.97 -19.18
N ALA A 38 6.14 -39.83 -17.92
CA ALA A 38 5.22 -39.79 -16.79
C ALA A 38 4.30 -38.56 -16.91
N PRO A 39 2.96 -38.74 -17.00
CA PRO A 39 2.01 -37.69 -16.68
C PRO A 39 1.54 -37.96 -15.25
N MET A 40 2.41 -37.86 -14.26
CA MET A 40 2.03 -37.95 -12.84
C MET A 40 2.95 -37.08 -11.99
N LEU A 41 3.01 -35.79 -12.29
CA LEU A 41 3.46 -34.73 -11.36
C LEU A 41 2.99 -33.33 -11.84
N LEU A 42 1.80 -33.25 -12.43
CA LEU A 42 1.12 -31.98 -12.74
C LEU A 42 -0.11 -31.83 -11.84
N ARG A 43 0.13 -31.84 -10.53
CA ARG A 43 -0.54 -30.87 -9.67
C ARG A 43 0.46 -29.75 -9.48
N SER A 44 0.48 -28.85 -10.47
CA SER A 44 1.19 -27.58 -10.38
C SER A 44 0.55 -26.73 -9.30
N THR A 45 0.95 -26.91 -8.05
CA THR A 45 1.14 -25.74 -7.20
C THR A 45 2.30 -25.00 -7.85
N GLY A 46 2.05 -23.79 -8.37
CA GLY A 46 3.04 -23.01 -9.07
C GLY A 46 4.35 -23.01 -8.29
N ALA A 47 5.40 -23.56 -8.90
CA ALA A 47 6.75 -23.27 -8.43
C ALA A 47 6.95 -21.79 -8.72
N PHE A 48 6.65 -20.93 -7.74
CA PHE A 48 7.17 -19.57 -7.72
C PHE A 48 8.66 -19.72 -7.95
N ALA A 49 9.20 -19.10 -9.01
CA ALA A 49 10.61 -18.78 -9.04
C ALA A 49 10.90 -18.14 -7.68
N GLN A 50 11.72 -18.79 -6.86
CA GLN A 50 11.71 -18.65 -5.41
C GLN A 50 12.10 -17.22 -5.01
N ALA A 51 11.10 -16.32 -4.98
CA ALA A 51 11.23 -15.01 -4.40
C ALA A 51 11.64 -15.24 -2.95
N LYS A 52 12.85 -14.82 -2.60
CA LYS A 52 13.36 -14.98 -1.24
C LYS A 52 12.71 -13.96 -0.30
N GLU A 53 12.24 -12.84 -0.86
CA GLU A 53 11.77 -11.68 -0.14
C GLU A 53 10.88 -10.84 -1.06
N LEU A 54 9.82 -10.25 -0.49
CA LEU A 54 9.02 -9.18 -1.10
C LEU A 54 9.29 -7.87 -0.36
N VAL A 55 9.29 -6.75 -1.07
CA VAL A 55 9.39 -5.40 -0.51
C VAL A 55 8.04 -4.71 -0.61
N LEU A 56 7.40 -4.46 0.53
CA LEU A 56 6.17 -3.70 0.65
C LEU A 56 6.50 -2.28 1.15
N VAL A 57 6.23 -1.29 0.32
CA VAL A 57 6.50 0.13 0.63
C VAL A 57 5.25 0.81 1.17
N ASN A 58 5.36 1.43 2.35
CA ASN A 58 4.31 2.18 3.02
C ASN A 58 4.80 3.55 3.52
N TRP A 59 3.95 4.26 4.26
CA TRP A 59 4.17 5.63 4.72
C TRP A 59 5.01 5.78 6.00
N GLY A 60 5.66 4.70 6.46
CA GLY A 60 6.64 4.73 7.53
C GLY A 60 6.06 4.90 8.95
N GLY A 61 6.96 5.16 9.91
CA GLY A 61 6.60 5.21 11.33
C GLY A 61 5.92 3.93 11.80
N ASP A 62 4.92 4.05 12.68
CA ASP A 62 4.19 2.90 13.23
C ASP A 62 3.45 2.03 12.20
N ALA A 63 3.26 2.54 10.98
CA ALA A 63 2.66 1.75 9.89
C ALA A 63 3.56 0.56 9.49
N ILE A 64 4.88 0.67 9.63
CA ILE A 64 5.83 -0.43 9.36
C ILE A 64 5.48 -1.63 10.22
N THR A 65 5.44 -1.42 11.54
CA THR A 65 5.12 -2.48 12.52
C THR A 65 3.70 -3.00 12.34
N ALA A 66 2.74 -2.11 12.10
CA ALA A 66 1.34 -2.50 11.89
C ALA A 66 1.16 -3.38 10.64
N TYR A 67 1.82 -3.04 9.52
CA TYR A 67 1.72 -3.82 8.28
C TYR A 67 2.44 -5.16 8.40
N ASP A 68 3.59 -5.20 9.07
CA ASP A 68 4.29 -6.46 9.33
C ASP A 68 3.42 -7.41 10.16
N ALA A 69 2.84 -6.92 11.26
CA ALA A 69 1.94 -7.71 12.10
C ALA A 69 0.66 -8.14 11.36
N ALA A 70 0.07 -7.26 10.53
CA ALA A 70 -1.19 -7.54 9.85
C ALA A 70 -1.03 -8.43 8.61
N TYR A 71 0.06 -8.27 7.86
CA TYR A 71 0.26 -8.88 6.55
C TYR A 71 1.55 -9.70 6.47
N GLY A 72 2.69 -9.07 6.80
CA GLY A 72 4.03 -9.64 6.54
C GLY A 72 4.29 -10.96 7.27
N GLN A 73 4.03 -10.99 8.57
CA GLN A 73 4.30 -12.16 9.42
C GLN A 73 3.43 -13.36 9.04
N ALA A 74 2.13 -13.15 8.82
CA ALA A 74 1.21 -14.20 8.43
C ALA A 74 1.58 -14.78 7.05
N PHE A 75 1.86 -13.90 6.07
CA PHE A 75 2.28 -14.32 4.74
C PHE A 75 3.60 -15.11 4.77
N THR A 76 4.59 -14.63 5.54
CA THR A 76 5.89 -15.30 5.69
C THR A 76 5.73 -16.67 6.33
N LYS A 77 4.88 -16.79 7.37
CA LYS A 77 4.61 -18.07 8.03
C LYS A 77 3.96 -19.09 7.08
N ASP A 78 3.04 -18.66 6.24
CA ASP A 78 2.26 -19.55 5.38
C ASP A 78 3.01 -19.94 4.09
N THR A 79 3.88 -19.07 3.58
CA THR A 79 4.55 -19.25 2.28
C THR A 79 6.05 -19.52 2.38
N GLY A 80 6.69 -19.12 3.49
CA GLY A 80 8.13 -19.08 3.65
C GLY A 80 8.83 -17.92 2.93
N ILE A 81 8.09 -17.00 2.29
CA ILE A 81 8.62 -15.83 1.61
C ILE A 81 8.63 -14.65 2.60
N ALA A 82 9.80 -14.09 2.89
CA ALA A 82 9.90 -12.94 3.78
C ALA A 82 9.23 -11.70 3.16
N VAL A 83 8.64 -10.83 3.98
CA VAL A 83 8.16 -9.51 3.55
C VAL A 83 8.91 -8.44 4.31
N LYS A 84 9.67 -7.63 3.59
CA LYS A 84 10.35 -6.46 4.12
C LYS A 84 9.47 -5.23 3.95
N MET A 85 9.19 -4.59 5.08
CA MET A 85 8.50 -3.32 5.11
C MET A 85 9.49 -2.18 4.86
N ASP A 86 9.17 -1.29 3.93
CA ASP A 86 9.93 -0.09 3.61
C ASP A 86 9.05 1.14 3.88
N GLY A 87 9.51 2.03 4.76
CA GLY A 87 8.74 3.22 5.17
C GLY A 87 9.01 4.48 4.36
N SER A 88 9.65 4.37 3.19
CA SER A 88 10.06 5.53 2.38
C SER A 88 8.90 6.31 1.74
N GLY A 89 7.69 5.76 1.73
CA GLY A 89 6.50 6.40 1.16
C GLY A 89 6.38 6.23 -0.35
N PRO A 90 5.38 5.49 -0.85
CA PRO A 90 5.22 5.21 -2.27
C PRO A 90 4.51 6.36 -3.00
N THR A 91 5.14 7.52 -3.07
CA THR A 91 4.62 8.67 -3.83
C THR A 91 4.46 8.30 -5.31
N GLU A 92 3.52 8.95 -6.01
CA GLU A 92 3.32 8.71 -7.46
C GLU A 92 4.60 8.87 -8.27
N GLY A 93 5.41 9.89 -7.93
CA GLY A 93 6.70 10.13 -8.56
C GLY A 93 7.71 9.00 -8.29
N ALA A 94 7.74 8.45 -7.08
CA ALA A 94 8.62 7.33 -6.74
C ALA A 94 8.19 6.03 -7.43
N ILE A 95 6.88 5.73 -7.47
CA ILE A 95 6.34 4.60 -8.23
C ILE A 95 6.68 4.73 -9.72
N ALA A 96 6.45 5.92 -10.30
CA ALA A 96 6.79 6.17 -11.69
C ALA A 96 8.29 6.05 -11.97
N ALA A 97 9.15 6.47 -11.04
CA ALA A 97 10.60 6.31 -11.16
C ALA A 97 11.03 4.84 -11.12
N GLN A 98 10.46 4.05 -10.20
CA GLN A 98 10.67 2.60 -10.12
C GLN A 98 10.23 1.90 -11.41
N PHE A 99 9.08 2.28 -11.97
CA PHE A 99 8.61 1.74 -13.24
C PHE A 99 9.54 2.11 -14.41
N LYS A 100 9.92 3.39 -14.51
CA LYS A 100 10.78 3.90 -15.60
C LYS A 100 12.21 3.35 -15.55
N SER A 101 12.68 2.88 -14.39
CA SER A 101 14.01 2.26 -14.30
C SER A 101 14.09 0.94 -15.08
N GLY A 102 12.94 0.28 -15.31
CA GLY A 102 12.86 -1.04 -15.93
C GLY A 102 13.30 -2.21 -15.04
N ALA A 103 13.87 -1.91 -13.87
CA ALA A 103 14.33 -2.87 -12.88
C ALA A 103 13.96 -2.36 -11.48
N PRO A 104 12.67 -2.40 -11.11
CA PRO A 104 12.23 -1.90 -9.84
C PRO A 104 12.79 -2.73 -8.68
N THR A 105 12.93 -2.10 -7.52
CA THR A 105 13.32 -2.75 -6.26
C THR A 105 12.15 -2.94 -5.30
N TRP A 106 10.95 -2.54 -5.72
CA TRP A 106 9.72 -2.60 -4.92
C TRP A 106 8.76 -3.64 -5.50
N ASP A 107 8.01 -4.32 -4.63
CA ASP A 107 7.03 -5.34 -5.03
C ASP A 107 5.61 -4.86 -4.86
N LEU A 108 5.27 -4.40 -3.66
CA LEU A 108 3.97 -3.87 -3.33
C LEU A 108 4.09 -2.43 -2.84
N VAL A 109 3.07 -1.64 -3.11
CA VAL A 109 2.98 -0.25 -2.67
C VAL A 109 1.63 0.03 -2.02
N ASP A 110 1.67 0.69 -0.87
CA ASP A 110 0.51 1.24 -0.18
C ASP A 110 0.08 2.58 -0.80
N VAL A 111 -0.88 2.52 -1.70
CA VAL A 111 -1.20 3.59 -2.63
C VAL A 111 -2.65 4.04 -2.48
N ASP A 112 -2.89 5.33 -2.71
CA ASP A 112 -4.25 5.84 -2.86
C ASP A 112 -4.88 5.29 -4.15
N PRO A 113 -6.17 4.90 -4.14
CA PRO A 113 -6.80 4.30 -5.32
C PRO A 113 -6.81 5.20 -6.56
N PHE A 114 -6.90 6.52 -6.39
CA PHE A 114 -6.85 7.46 -7.52
C PHE A 114 -5.46 7.47 -8.19
N SER A 115 -4.40 7.34 -7.41
CA SER A 115 -3.03 7.19 -7.90
C SER A 115 -2.87 5.85 -8.62
N ALA A 116 -3.41 4.77 -8.06
CA ALA A 116 -3.36 3.45 -8.69
C ALA A 116 -4.12 3.39 -10.03
N ILE A 117 -5.28 4.04 -10.13
CA ILE A 117 -6.02 4.17 -11.40
C ILE A 117 -5.15 4.85 -12.45
N THR A 118 -4.51 5.96 -12.09
CA THR A 118 -3.69 6.75 -13.01
C THR A 118 -2.41 6.01 -13.43
N LEU A 119 -1.66 5.48 -12.47
CA LEU A 119 -0.39 4.79 -12.69
C LEU A 119 -0.60 3.42 -13.36
N GLY A 120 -1.67 2.72 -13.01
CA GLY A 120 -2.07 1.47 -13.63
C GLY A 120 -2.41 1.63 -15.11
N ALA A 121 -3.16 2.67 -15.47
CA ALA A 121 -3.44 3.02 -16.87
C ALA A 121 -2.16 3.37 -17.67
N GLN A 122 -1.09 3.81 -16.99
CA GLN A 122 0.23 4.04 -17.58
C GLN A 122 1.10 2.76 -17.64
N GLY A 123 0.60 1.62 -17.17
CA GLY A 123 1.30 0.33 -17.17
C GLY A 123 2.27 0.12 -16.01
N ALA A 124 2.30 1.02 -15.02
CA ALA A 124 3.21 0.92 -13.88
C ALA A 124 2.82 -0.14 -12.86
N LEU A 125 1.54 -0.57 -12.86
CA LEU A 125 0.98 -1.51 -11.89
C LEU A 125 0.39 -2.74 -12.60
N GLU A 126 0.47 -3.90 -11.96
CA GLU A 126 -0.22 -5.11 -12.42
C GLU A 126 -1.72 -5.02 -12.13
N PRO A 127 -2.60 -5.47 -13.05
CA PRO A 127 -3.99 -5.69 -12.71
C PRO A 127 -4.13 -6.73 -11.60
N ILE A 128 -5.01 -6.45 -10.64
CA ILE A 128 -5.32 -7.35 -9.53
C ILE A 128 -6.03 -8.60 -10.05
N ASP A 129 -5.49 -9.77 -9.74
CA ASP A 129 -6.12 -11.05 -10.02
C ASP A 129 -7.11 -11.40 -8.91
N TYR A 130 -8.38 -11.10 -9.16
CA TYR A 130 -9.46 -11.37 -8.21
C TYR A 130 -9.89 -12.84 -8.13
N ASN A 131 -9.21 -13.75 -8.82
CA ASN A 131 -9.29 -15.19 -8.51
C ASN A 131 -8.39 -15.55 -7.32
N ILE A 132 -7.36 -14.75 -7.05
CA ILE A 132 -6.47 -14.87 -5.89
C ILE A 132 -6.98 -13.95 -4.77
N VAL A 133 -7.18 -12.67 -5.09
CA VAL A 133 -7.66 -11.66 -4.15
C VAL A 133 -9.18 -11.76 -4.00
N ASP A 134 -9.65 -12.14 -2.82
CA ASP A 134 -11.08 -12.33 -2.57
C ASP A 134 -11.82 -11.00 -2.39
N LYS A 135 -12.52 -10.53 -3.43
CA LYS A 135 -13.37 -9.33 -3.38
C LYS A 135 -14.43 -9.37 -2.28
N LYS A 136 -14.87 -10.56 -1.83
CA LYS A 136 -15.89 -10.67 -0.79
C LYS A 136 -15.38 -10.24 0.59
N LYS A 137 -14.06 -10.20 0.77
CA LYS A 137 -13.42 -9.66 1.97
C LYS A 137 -13.28 -8.14 1.96
N MET A 138 -13.70 -7.48 0.87
CA MET A 138 -13.66 -6.03 0.71
C MET A 138 -15.04 -5.43 0.84
N ARG A 139 -15.10 -4.13 1.16
CA ARG A 139 -16.35 -3.38 1.04
C ARG A 139 -16.75 -3.29 -0.44
N PRO A 140 -18.06 -3.40 -0.78
CA PRO A 140 -18.53 -3.24 -2.15
C PRO A 140 -18.06 -1.91 -2.74
N GLY A 141 -17.49 -1.95 -3.96
CA GLY A 141 -16.96 -0.77 -4.65
C GLY A 141 -15.48 -0.45 -4.43
N PHE A 142 -14.79 -1.18 -3.55
CA PHE A 142 -13.37 -0.93 -3.18
C PHE A 142 -12.38 -1.96 -3.74
N GLY A 143 -12.79 -2.69 -4.77
CA GLY A 143 -11.93 -3.58 -5.56
C GLY A 143 -11.73 -3.02 -6.96
N TRP A 144 -10.63 -2.30 -7.17
CA TRP A 144 -10.28 -1.63 -8.43
C TRP A 144 -9.38 -2.48 -9.33
N GLU A 145 -9.18 -2.06 -10.56
CA GLU A 145 -8.38 -2.83 -11.53
C GLU A 145 -6.92 -2.97 -11.12
N TYR A 146 -6.29 -1.90 -10.61
CA TYR A 146 -4.86 -1.84 -10.32
C TYR A 146 -4.51 -1.74 -8.83
N ALA A 147 -5.51 -1.81 -7.95
CA ALA A 147 -5.31 -1.83 -6.51
C ALA A 147 -6.49 -2.50 -5.79
N ALA A 148 -6.21 -3.04 -4.62
CA ALA A 148 -7.15 -3.71 -3.75
C ALA A 148 -7.18 -3.00 -2.40
N SER A 149 -8.36 -2.54 -1.95
CA SER A 149 -8.45 -1.90 -0.64
C SER A 149 -8.18 -2.90 0.49
N THR A 150 -7.35 -2.50 1.44
CA THR A 150 -6.98 -3.33 2.59
C THR A 150 -7.35 -2.71 3.94
N TYR A 151 -7.59 -1.39 3.98
CA TYR A 151 -8.03 -0.69 5.18
C TYR A 151 -8.70 0.65 4.84
N PHE A 152 -9.29 1.27 5.87
CA PHE A 152 -9.84 2.62 5.80
C PHE A 152 -9.21 3.48 6.88
N PHE A 153 -9.02 4.75 6.55
CA PHE A 153 -8.63 5.78 7.49
C PHE A 153 -9.47 7.03 7.23
N SER A 154 -9.27 8.08 8.00
CA SER A 154 -9.88 9.38 7.70
C SER A 154 -8.89 10.50 7.90
N TYR A 155 -9.06 11.58 7.16
CA TYR A 155 -8.45 12.86 7.49
C TYR A 155 -9.33 13.53 8.54
N VAL A 156 -8.79 13.70 9.75
CA VAL A 156 -9.50 14.20 10.93
C VAL A 156 -8.78 15.41 11.51
N ILE A 157 -9.52 16.25 12.24
CA ILE A 157 -8.95 17.35 12.98
C ILE A 157 -8.39 16.81 14.30
N ALA A 158 -7.08 16.89 14.48
CA ALA A 158 -6.41 16.75 15.76
C ALA A 158 -6.07 18.14 16.33
N TYR A 159 -6.18 18.32 17.64
CA TYR A 159 -6.08 19.62 18.29
C TYR A 159 -5.49 19.54 19.70
N ASP A 160 -4.83 20.62 20.11
CA ASP A 160 -4.33 20.82 21.47
C ASP A 160 -5.50 21.08 22.44
N SER A 161 -5.86 20.06 23.21
CA SER A 161 -6.97 20.12 24.15
C SER A 161 -6.62 20.84 25.45
N GLU A 162 -5.33 20.93 25.82
CA GLU A 162 -4.90 21.77 26.95
C GLU A 162 -5.10 23.25 26.61
N LYS A 163 -4.81 23.63 25.36
CA LYS A 163 -4.98 25.00 24.88
C LYS A 163 -6.43 25.42 24.72
N TYR A 164 -7.28 24.54 24.18
CA TYR A 164 -8.68 24.88 23.89
C TYR A 164 -9.65 24.50 25.02
N GLY A 165 -9.19 23.72 26.00
CA GLY A 165 -9.96 23.33 27.18
C GLY A 165 -11.27 22.65 26.80
N LYS A 166 -12.40 23.24 27.23
CA LYS A 166 -13.74 22.71 26.95
C LYS A 166 -14.25 23.05 25.54
N ASP A 167 -13.62 24.01 24.87
CA ASP A 167 -14.06 24.49 23.56
C ASP A 167 -13.36 23.66 22.48
N ALA A 168 -13.85 22.44 22.23
CA ALA A 168 -13.33 21.60 21.15
C ALA A 168 -13.78 22.12 19.77
N PRO A 169 -12.94 22.02 18.71
CA PRO A 169 -13.41 22.26 17.35
C PRO A 169 -14.52 21.27 17.00
N THR A 170 -15.48 21.71 16.20
CA THR A 170 -16.66 20.91 15.79
C THR A 170 -16.69 20.60 14.29
N GLY A 171 -15.68 21.06 13.55
CA GLY A 171 -15.56 20.81 12.12
C GLY A 171 -14.58 21.75 11.43
N MET A 172 -14.59 21.72 10.10
CA MET A 172 -13.64 22.43 9.26
C MET A 172 -13.78 23.95 9.37
N ALA A 173 -14.98 24.48 9.62
CA ALA A 173 -15.14 25.93 9.85
C ALA A 173 -14.29 26.42 11.05
N ASP A 174 -14.31 25.65 12.16
CA ASP A 174 -13.52 25.94 13.36
C ASP A 174 -12.01 25.79 13.11
N PHE A 175 -11.61 24.83 12.26
CA PHE A 175 -10.21 24.68 11.85
C PHE A 175 -9.65 25.95 11.20
N PHE A 176 -10.44 26.58 10.32
CA PHE A 176 -10.05 27.81 9.62
C PHE A 176 -10.33 29.10 10.41
N ASP A 177 -10.99 29.04 11.57
CA ASP A 177 -11.24 30.20 12.44
C ASP A 177 -10.13 30.38 13.48
N VAL A 178 -9.06 31.10 13.08
CA VAL A 178 -7.93 31.42 13.97
C VAL A 178 -8.26 32.47 15.03
N LYS A 179 -9.41 33.16 14.93
CA LYS A 179 -9.84 34.11 15.97
C LYS A 179 -10.50 33.35 17.12
N LYS A 180 -11.38 32.39 16.81
CA LYS A 180 -12.02 31.52 17.79
C LYS A 180 -11.06 30.48 18.37
N PHE A 181 -10.25 29.87 17.50
CA PHE A 181 -9.24 28.88 17.89
C PHE A 181 -7.84 29.42 17.59
N PRO A 182 -7.20 30.19 18.47
CA PRO A 182 -5.89 30.77 18.18
C PRO A 182 -4.77 29.73 18.05
N GLY A 183 -3.82 29.98 17.15
CA GLY A 183 -2.59 29.20 16.98
C GLY A 183 -2.34 28.76 15.54
N LYS A 184 -1.19 28.12 15.31
CA LYS A 184 -0.79 27.65 13.97
C LYS A 184 -1.47 26.33 13.62
N ARG A 185 -1.64 26.11 12.31
CA ARG A 185 -2.21 24.90 11.71
C ARG A 185 -1.14 24.08 11.01
N SER A 186 -1.42 22.80 10.83
CA SER A 186 -0.71 21.96 9.86
C SER A 186 -1.71 21.26 8.93
N LEU A 187 -1.36 21.19 7.65
CA LEU A 187 -2.17 20.56 6.60
C LEU A 187 -1.34 19.50 5.90
N TYR A 188 -2.01 18.59 5.19
CA TYR A 188 -1.29 17.66 4.33
C TYR A 188 -0.66 18.41 3.16
N LYS A 189 0.53 17.98 2.73
CA LYS A 189 1.23 18.58 1.58
C LYS A 189 0.48 18.41 0.25
N TRP A 190 -0.35 17.38 0.13
CA TRP A 190 -1.14 17.12 -1.07
C TRP A 190 -2.57 17.67 -0.94
N GLY A 191 -3.20 17.94 -2.09
CA GLY A 191 -4.51 18.58 -2.16
C GLY A 191 -5.66 17.74 -1.60
N VAL A 192 -5.54 16.41 -1.65
CA VAL A 192 -6.52 15.48 -1.07
C VAL A 192 -6.78 15.84 0.39
N SER A 193 -8.05 15.85 0.78
CA SER A 193 -8.58 16.33 2.06
C SER A 193 -8.50 17.84 2.28
N SER A 194 -7.43 18.51 1.84
CA SER A 194 -7.26 19.95 2.02
C SER A 194 -8.28 20.74 1.20
N TRP A 195 -8.60 20.29 -0.02
CA TRP A 195 -9.61 20.93 -0.86
C TRP A 195 -11.01 20.77 -0.27
N GLU A 196 -11.38 19.56 0.14
CA GLU A 196 -12.65 19.27 0.78
C GLU A 196 -12.80 20.05 2.09
N ALA A 197 -11.76 20.05 2.94
CA ALA A 197 -11.74 20.80 4.20
C ALA A 197 -11.95 22.30 3.97
N ALA A 198 -11.28 22.87 2.96
CA ALA A 198 -11.47 24.28 2.61
C ALA A 198 -12.91 24.57 2.18
N LEU A 199 -13.51 23.73 1.32
CA LEU A 199 -14.89 23.92 0.85
C LEU A 199 -15.91 23.73 1.98
N LEU A 200 -15.73 22.73 2.83
CA LEU A 200 -16.56 22.52 4.04
C LEU A 200 -16.48 23.73 4.98
N ALA A 201 -15.28 24.24 5.22
CA ALA A 201 -15.07 25.46 6.00
C ALA A 201 -15.69 26.69 5.33
N ASP A 202 -15.92 26.66 4.02
CA ASP A 202 -16.59 27.71 3.24
C ASP A 202 -18.11 27.53 3.13
N GLY A 203 -18.67 26.63 3.94
CA GLY A 203 -20.11 26.42 4.06
C GLY A 203 -20.72 25.51 3.00
N ILE A 204 -19.91 24.86 2.15
CA ILE A 204 -20.42 23.84 1.24
C ILE A 204 -20.87 22.62 2.05
N ALA A 205 -22.09 22.17 1.82
CA ALA A 205 -22.60 20.96 2.47
C ALA A 205 -21.84 19.72 1.99
N PRO A 206 -21.59 18.71 2.86
CA PRO A 206 -20.86 17.49 2.47
C PRO A 206 -21.43 16.79 1.22
N ALA A 207 -22.76 16.76 1.09
CA ALA A 207 -23.45 16.14 -0.04
C ALA A 207 -23.30 16.91 -1.37
N SER A 208 -22.77 18.13 -1.35
CA SER A 208 -22.59 19.01 -2.51
C SER A 208 -21.12 19.31 -2.81
N LEU A 209 -20.18 18.58 -2.20
CA LEU A 209 -18.76 18.80 -2.41
C LEU A 209 -18.31 18.48 -3.83
N TYR A 210 -18.81 17.40 -4.43
CA TYR A 210 -18.32 16.90 -5.70
C TYR A 210 -19.26 17.25 -6.87
N PRO A 211 -18.71 17.64 -8.05
CA PRO A 211 -17.29 17.87 -8.32
C PRO A 211 -16.75 19.10 -7.56
N LEU A 212 -15.49 19.03 -7.11
CA LEU A 212 -14.90 20.09 -6.29
C LEU A 212 -14.73 21.39 -7.08
N ASP A 213 -15.11 22.52 -6.49
CA ASP A 213 -14.70 23.84 -6.94
C ASP A 213 -13.25 24.10 -6.49
N LEU A 214 -12.29 23.62 -7.29
CA LEU A 214 -10.87 23.71 -6.97
C LEU A 214 -10.38 25.15 -6.89
N LYS A 215 -10.95 26.07 -7.68
CA LYS A 215 -10.57 27.48 -7.62
C LYS A 215 -10.91 28.05 -6.25
N ARG A 216 -12.16 27.85 -5.80
CA ARG A 216 -12.62 28.30 -4.48
C ARG A 216 -11.84 27.67 -3.34
N ALA A 217 -11.54 26.37 -3.44
CA ALA A 217 -10.70 25.68 -2.45
C ALA A 217 -9.30 26.29 -2.36
N HIS A 218 -8.64 26.51 -3.51
CA HIS A 218 -7.32 27.12 -3.56
C HIS A 218 -7.30 28.56 -3.05
N ASP A 219 -8.31 29.38 -3.40
CA ASP A 219 -8.42 30.75 -2.93
C ASP A 219 -8.50 30.79 -1.38
N LYS A 220 -9.28 29.88 -0.78
CA LYS A 220 -9.38 29.79 0.69
C LYS A 220 -8.08 29.32 1.34
N ILE A 221 -7.45 28.28 0.81
CA ILE A 221 -6.16 27.79 1.32
C ILE A 221 -5.09 28.88 1.21
N ALA A 222 -5.05 29.61 0.09
CA ALA A 222 -4.12 30.71 -0.12
C ALA A 222 -4.34 31.84 0.90
N ALA A 223 -5.60 32.24 1.15
CA ALA A 223 -5.92 33.25 2.15
C ALA A 223 -5.57 32.80 3.59
N PHE A 224 -5.57 31.49 3.85
CA PHE A 224 -5.26 30.92 5.16
C PHE A 224 -3.77 30.64 5.39
N LYS A 225 -2.95 30.65 4.33
CA LYS A 225 -1.57 30.14 4.31
C LYS A 225 -0.67 30.63 5.44
N GLU A 226 -0.75 31.90 5.83
CA GLU A 226 0.07 32.47 6.90
C GLU A 226 -0.19 31.84 8.29
N ASN A 227 -1.31 31.14 8.45
CA ASN A 227 -1.64 30.41 9.68
C ASN A 227 -1.11 28.97 9.68
N VAL A 228 -0.54 28.49 8.58
CA VAL A 228 -0.03 27.13 8.44
C VAL A 228 1.48 27.11 8.66
N VAL A 229 1.95 26.37 9.67
CA VAL A 229 3.38 26.27 10.01
C VAL A 229 4.11 25.19 9.21
N ALA A 230 3.41 24.09 8.89
CA ALA A 230 3.98 22.95 8.19
C ALA A 230 2.95 22.29 7.27
N TYR A 231 3.43 21.82 6.13
CA TYR A 231 2.70 20.96 5.21
C TYR A 231 3.34 19.57 5.24
N TRP A 232 2.80 18.69 6.09
CA TRP A 232 3.43 17.41 6.37
C TRP A 232 3.38 16.49 5.15
N GLY A 233 4.46 15.74 4.91
CA GLY A 233 4.58 14.79 3.81
C GLY A 233 4.47 13.32 4.24
N GLY A 234 4.69 13.04 5.54
CA GLY A 234 4.64 11.68 6.08
C GLY A 234 4.06 11.61 7.49
N GLY A 235 3.76 10.38 7.94
CA GLY A 235 3.06 10.15 9.21
C GLY A 235 3.81 10.68 10.43
N ALA A 236 5.11 10.43 10.51
CA ALA A 236 5.95 10.91 11.63
C ALA A 236 5.99 12.45 11.72
N GLU A 237 6.07 13.14 10.58
CA GLU A 237 6.05 14.61 10.53
C GLU A 237 4.70 15.16 11.05
N SER A 238 3.59 14.51 10.68
CA SER A 238 2.25 14.88 11.17
C SER A 238 2.09 14.71 12.70
N GLN A 239 2.83 13.76 13.31
CA GLN A 239 2.84 13.56 14.76
C GLN A 239 3.70 14.63 15.44
N SER A 240 4.93 14.82 14.95
CA SER A 240 5.89 15.75 15.54
C SER A 240 5.39 17.19 15.58
N VAL A 241 4.72 17.67 14.53
CA VAL A 241 4.23 19.06 14.49
C VAL A 241 3.23 19.38 15.60
N LEU A 242 2.43 18.40 16.03
CA LEU A 242 1.49 18.54 17.14
C LEU A 242 2.17 18.30 18.49
N LEU A 243 2.95 17.23 18.62
CA LEU A 243 3.63 16.87 19.88
C LEU A 243 4.67 17.92 20.32
N ASN A 244 5.33 18.58 19.36
CA ASN A 244 6.27 19.66 19.64
C ASN A 244 5.58 21.00 19.92
N GLY A 245 4.25 21.10 19.76
CA GLY A 245 3.49 22.33 19.93
C GLY A 245 3.68 23.37 18.82
N GLU A 246 4.27 22.98 17.68
CA GLU A 246 4.45 23.88 16.52
C GLU A 246 3.10 24.26 15.89
N ALA A 247 2.18 23.29 15.80
CA ALA A 247 0.78 23.50 15.45
C ALA A 247 -0.11 23.19 16.66
N SER A 248 -1.15 23.98 16.87
CA SER A 248 -2.19 23.70 17.87
C SER A 248 -3.38 22.96 17.29
N MET A 249 -3.45 22.83 15.97
CA MET A 249 -4.47 22.05 15.26
C MET A 249 -3.92 21.55 13.93
N ALA A 250 -4.22 20.33 13.54
CA ALA A 250 -3.82 19.78 12.25
C ALA A 250 -4.89 18.86 11.67
N ILE A 251 -4.99 18.85 10.34
CA ILE A 251 -5.71 17.79 9.64
C ILE A 251 -4.70 16.68 9.38
N VAL A 252 -4.93 15.51 9.99
CA VAL A 252 -4.01 14.37 9.98
C VAL A 252 -4.76 13.07 9.73
N TRP A 253 -4.05 12.02 9.36
CA TRP A 253 -4.64 10.69 9.29
C TRP A 253 -5.10 10.21 10.67
N SER A 254 -6.29 9.62 10.75
CA SER A 254 -6.89 9.15 12.01
C SER A 254 -6.06 8.08 12.71
N THR A 255 -5.31 7.28 11.94
CA THR A 255 -4.32 6.34 12.47
C THR A 255 -3.20 7.03 13.23
N ARG A 256 -2.79 8.22 12.77
CA ARG A 256 -1.83 9.09 13.49
C ARG A 256 -2.49 9.82 14.64
N ALA A 257 -3.69 10.36 14.44
CA ALA A 257 -4.43 11.06 15.50
C ALA A 257 -4.59 10.18 16.76
N SER A 258 -4.93 8.91 16.57
CA SER A 258 -5.07 7.94 17.67
C SER A 258 -3.76 7.73 18.44
N LEU A 259 -2.63 7.61 17.72
CA LEU A 259 -1.31 7.48 18.33
C LEU A 259 -0.88 8.76 19.05
N ILE A 260 -1.12 9.93 18.45
CA ILE A 260 -0.80 11.23 19.07
C ILE A 260 -1.61 11.42 20.37
N GLU A 261 -2.89 11.06 20.38
CA GLU A 261 -3.71 11.11 21.59
C GLU A 261 -3.13 10.19 22.67
N GLN A 262 -2.76 8.96 22.32
CA GLN A 262 -2.13 8.00 23.24
C GLN A 262 -0.78 8.52 23.77
N ASP A 263 0.14 8.91 22.89
CA ASP A 263 1.52 9.29 23.21
C ASP A 263 1.58 10.60 23.99
N SER A 264 0.64 11.52 23.74
CA SER A 264 0.52 12.77 24.48
C SER A 264 -0.21 12.62 25.82
N GLY A 265 -0.74 11.43 26.15
CA GLY A 265 -1.56 11.22 27.34
C GLY A 265 -2.88 11.99 27.31
N GLY A 266 -3.47 12.16 26.11
CA GLY A 266 -4.73 12.86 25.90
C GLY A 266 -4.64 14.38 25.84
N LYS A 267 -3.43 14.96 25.80
CA LYS A 267 -3.23 16.41 25.64
C LYS A 267 -3.61 16.88 24.26
N ILE A 268 -3.27 16.09 23.25
CA ILE A 268 -3.82 16.25 21.90
C ILE A 268 -5.00 15.29 21.77
N LYS A 269 -6.13 15.80 21.29
CA LYS A 269 -7.33 14.99 21.00
C LYS A 269 -7.70 15.15 19.54
N PHE A 270 -8.68 14.37 19.07
CA PHE A 270 -9.20 14.52 17.73
C PHE A 270 -10.71 14.31 17.67
N ILE A 271 -11.33 14.82 16.61
CA ILE A 271 -12.77 14.68 16.35
C ILE A 271 -13.00 13.91 15.04
N TRP A 272 -14.12 13.19 14.98
CA TRP A 272 -14.58 12.54 13.75
C TRP A 272 -15.52 13.41 12.92
N ASP A 273 -16.05 14.49 13.51
CA ASP A 273 -16.99 15.39 12.83
C ASP A 273 -16.35 16.00 11.59
N GLN A 274 -17.05 15.88 10.46
CA GLN A 274 -16.56 16.24 9.12
C GLN A 274 -15.25 15.54 8.70
N GLY A 275 -14.88 14.44 9.37
CA GLY A 275 -13.77 13.59 8.96
C GLY A 275 -14.00 13.03 7.55
N LEU A 276 -12.95 13.07 6.74
CA LEU A 276 -13.00 12.66 5.34
C LEU A 276 -12.47 11.23 5.24
N ILE A 277 -13.38 10.27 5.05
CA ILE A 277 -13.01 8.86 4.91
C ILE A 277 -12.23 8.61 3.62
N SER A 278 -11.14 7.86 3.73
CA SER A 278 -10.31 7.48 2.59
C SER A 278 -9.96 5.99 2.69
N PRO A 279 -10.10 5.23 1.59
CA PRO A 279 -9.58 3.88 1.52
C PRO A 279 -8.05 3.91 1.31
N GLY A 280 -7.34 3.05 2.03
CA GLY A 280 -5.98 2.66 1.66
C GLY A 280 -6.01 1.36 0.87
N ALA A 281 -5.05 1.19 -0.04
CA ALA A 281 -5.02 0.07 -0.96
C ALA A 281 -3.60 -0.41 -1.23
N LEU A 282 -3.46 -1.71 -1.49
CA LEU A 282 -2.21 -2.27 -2.00
C LEU A 282 -2.29 -2.41 -3.52
N ALA A 283 -1.20 -2.06 -4.19
CA ALA A 283 -0.98 -2.32 -5.60
C ALA A 283 0.32 -3.08 -5.81
N VAL A 284 0.36 -3.90 -6.86
CA VAL A 284 1.54 -4.68 -7.25
C VAL A 284 2.26 -3.95 -8.38
N LEU A 285 3.56 -3.68 -8.19
CA LEU A 285 4.35 -2.98 -9.19
C LEU A 285 4.62 -3.87 -10.40
N LYS A 286 4.56 -3.30 -11.61
CA LYS A 286 4.93 -3.99 -12.85
C LYS A 286 6.41 -4.39 -12.80
N ASN A 287 6.72 -5.61 -13.26
CA ASN A 287 8.10 -6.15 -13.31
C ASN A 287 8.79 -6.21 -11.94
N ASN A 288 8.02 -6.36 -10.86
CA ASN A 288 8.57 -6.47 -9.52
C ASN A 288 9.53 -7.67 -9.34
N PRO A 289 10.58 -7.55 -8.53
CA PRO A 289 11.63 -8.57 -8.39
C PRO A 289 11.14 -9.87 -7.71
N GLY A 290 10.14 -9.80 -6.85
CA GLY A 290 9.48 -10.93 -6.19
C GLY A 290 8.52 -11.71 -7.10
N GLY A 291 8.24 -11.18 -8.29
CA GLY A 291 7.35 -11.77 -9.27
C GLY A 291 5.86 -11.59 -8.93
N LYS A 292 5.07 -11.34 -9.98
CA LYS A 292 3.62 -11.10 -9.90
C LYS A 292 2.88 -12.07 -8.99
N GLY A 293 3.20 -13.36 -9.09
CA GLY A 293 2.39 -14.37 -8.40
C GLY A 293 2.61 -14.41 -6.88
N ALA A 294 3.79 -14.05 -6.37
CA ALA A 294 4.02 -13.98 -4.92
C ALA A 294 3.46 -12.67 -4.34
N ALA A 295 3.48 -11.60 -5.12
CA ALA A 295 2.97 -10.29 -4.72
C ALA A 295 1.43 -10.16 -4.82
N MET A 296 0.75 -11.06 -5.53
CA MET A 296 -0.71 -11.07 -5.73
C MET A 296 -1.43 -11.92 -4.69
#